data_AF-A0A2E3HB73-F1
#
_entry.id   AF-A0A2E3HB73-F1
#
_cell.length_a   1.000
_cell.length_b   1.000
_cell.length_c   1.000
_cell.angle_alpha   90.00
_cell.angle_beta   90.00
_cell.angle_gamma   90.00
#
_symmetry.space_group_name_H-M   'P 1'
#
loop_
_entity.id
_entity.type
_entity.pdbx_description
1 polymer ?
#
loop_
_entity_poly.entity_id
_entity_poly.type
_entity_poly.pdbx_seq_one_letter_code
_entity_poly.pdbx_strand_id
1 'polypeptide(L)'
;MTSTLERHYGEPMHLEVLVDGRTNGYYFREVVLRGAETGRAAEFGLIEIELNRFPDDLQQAILSGGQPLGGLLNENGATYKSRPIGYFSVARGILPTKLSALGKNDLFYGRFNQLIGSDGSCLARILEILPDSHHP
;
A
#
# COMPACT_ATOMS: atom_id res chain seq x y z
N MET A 1 0.39 5.03 0.61
CA MET A 1 0.61 6.51 0.51
C MET A 1 1.32 6.99 -0.78
N THR A 2 1.11 6.35 -1.93
CA THR A 2 2.00 6.43 -3.10
C THR A 2 2.46 7.83 -3.51
N SER A 3 1.55 8.75 -3.89
CA SER A 3 1.92 10.10 -4.36
C SER A 3 2.64 10.96 -3.31
N THR A 4 2.44 10.68 -2.02
CA THR A 4 3.15 11.36 -0.94
C THR A 4 4.59 10.87 -0.84
N LEU A 5 4.80 9.55 -1.01
CA LEU A 5 6.12 8.94 -0.98
C LEU A 5 6.94 9.35 -2.20
N GLU A 6 6.34 9.38 -3.39
CA GLU A 6 7.00 9.85 -4.62
C GLU A 6 7.51 11.29 -4.46
N ARG A 7 6.68 12.18 -3.89
CA ARG A 7 7.10 13.56 -3.60
C ARG A 7 8.18 13.62 -2.53
N HIS A 8 8.09 12.79 -1.48
CA HIS A 8 9.05 12.80 -0.39
C HIS A 8 10.43 12.30 -0.82
N TYR A 9 10.47 11.24 -1.64
CA TYR A 9 11.71 10.63 -2.10
C TYR A 9 12.24 11.18 -3.42
N GLY A 10 11.41 11.93 -4.16
CA GLY A 10 11.80 12.54 -5.43
C GLY A 10 11.91 11.55 -6.58
N GLU A 11 11.35 10.35 -6.44
CA GLU A 11 11.40 9.27 -7.43
C GLU A 11 10.05 8.53 -7.51
N PRO A 12 9.70 7.92 -8.66
CA PRO A 12 8.49 7.08 -8.78
C PRO A 12 8.54 5.87 -7.86
N MET A 13 7.38 5.39 -7.40
CA MET A 13 7.30 4.19 -6.57
C MET A 13 6.89 2.97 -7.40
N HIS A 14 7.70 1.92 -7.37
CA HIS A 14 7.35 0.59 -7.88
C HIS A 14 6.75 -0.29 -6.78
N LEU A 15 5.77 -1.11 -7.15
CA LEU A 15 5.11 -2.06 -6.26
C LEU A 15 5.77 -3.44 -6.36
N GLU A 16 6.40 -3.90 -5.30
CA GLU A 16 6.84 -5.30 -5.15
C GLU A 16 5.76 -6.09 -4.40
N VAL A 17 5.15 -7.09 -5.03
CA VAL A 17 4.18 -7.99 -4.38
C VAL A 17 4.92 -9.15 -3.74
N LEU A 18 4.83 -9.28 -2.41
CA LEU A 18 5.46 -10.35 -1.64
C LEU A 18 4.56 -11.60 -1.54
N VAL A 19 3.28 -11.37 -1.32
CA VAL A 19 2.25 -12.41 -1.19
C VAL A 19 0.95 -11.83 -1.70
N ASP A 20 0.14 -12.63 -2.39
CA ASP A 20 -1.22 -12.28 -2.73
C ASP A 20 -2.18 -13.46 -2.58
N GLY A 21 -3.47 -13.16 -2.65
CA GLY A 21 -4.52 -14.17 -2.51
C GLY A 21 -5.90 -13.62 -2.78
N ARG A 22 -6.86 -14.51 -3.02
CA ARG A 22 -8.25 -14.13 -3.29
C ARG A 22 -9.21 -15.00 -2.51
N THR A 23 -10.20 -14.37 -1.89
CA THR A 23 -11.32 -15.08 -1.24
C THR A 23 -12.57 -14.22 -1.22
N ASN A 24 -13.73 -14.80 -1.49
CA ASN A 24 -15.05 -14.16 -1.37
C ASN A 24 -15.18 -12.77 -2.05
N GLY A 25 -14.59 -12.59 -3.24
CA GLY A 25 -14.62 -11.31 -3.96
C GLY A 25 -13.63 -10.25 -3.45
N TYR A 26 -12.76 -10.62 -2.51
CA TYR A 26 -11.67 -9.78 -2.02
C TYR A 26 -10.33 -10.25 -2.58
N TYR A 27 -9.49 -9.28 -2.95
CA TYR A 27 -8.09 -9.50 -3.32
C TYR A 27 -7.18 -8.95 -2.22
N PHE A 28 -6.24 -9.76 -1.78
CA PHE A 28 -5.28 -9.44 -0.73
C PHE A 28 -3.91 -9.38 -1.36
N ARG A 29 -3.14 -8.37 -1.01
CA ARG A 29 -1.71 -8.35 -1.31
C ARG A 29 -0.91 -7.75 -0.17
N GLU A 30 0.19 -8.40 0.09
CA GLU A 30 1.28 -7.92 0.91
C GLU A 30 2.34 -7.37 -0.02
N VAL A 31 2.74 -6.12 0.20
CA VAL A 31 3.56 -5.36 -0.75
C VAL A 31 4.63 -4.56 -0.05
N VAL A 32 5.70 -4.26 -0.79
CA VAL A 32 6.67 -3.22 -0.46
C VAL A 32 6.67 -2.21 -1.60
N LEU A 33 6.46 -0.93 -1.28
CA LEU A 33 6.74 0.14 -2.22
C LEU A 33 8.23 0.43 -2.20
N ARG A 34 8.83 0.51 -3.39
CA ARG A 34 10.25 0.84 -3.56
C ARG A 34 10.44 2.03 -4.46
N GLY A 35 11.46 2.83 -4.17
CA GLY A 35 11.97 3.79 -5.13
C GLY A 35 12.38 3.09 -6.42
N ALA A 36 11.87 3.56 -7.56
CA ALA A 36 12.14 2.97 -8.86
C ALA A 36 13.62 3.10 -9.28
N GLU A 37 14.32 4.13 -8.78
CA GLU A 37 15.72 4.37 -9.10
C GLU A 37 16.63 3.75 -8.04
N THR A 38 16.29 3.94 -6.76
CA THR A 38 17.16 3.53 -5.65
C THR A 38 16.90 2.12 -5.14
N GLY A 39 15.74 1.53 -5.44
CA GLY A 39 15.28 0.26 -4.87
C GLY A 39 14.99 0.32 -3.37
N ARG A 40 15.09 1.50 -2.74
CA ARG A 40 14.86 1.70 -1.30
C ARG A 40 13.40 1.41 -0.96
N ALA A 41 13.18 0.62 0.09
CA ALA A 41 11.84 0.42 0.63
C ALA A 41 11.30 1.72 1.23
N ALA A 42 10.13 2.14 0.78
CA ALA A 42 9.48 3.39 1.13
C ALA A 42 8.25 3.18 2.05
N GLU A 43 7.62 2.01 1.94
CA GLU A 43 6.43 1.63 2.72
C GLU A 43 6.24 0.12 2.59
N PHE A 44 5.87 -0.54 3.70
CA PHE A 44 5.24 -1.85 3.65
C PHE A 44 3.72 -1.68 3.72
N GLY A 45 3.01 -2.42 2.88
CA GLY A 45 1.55 -2.40 2.82
C GLY A 45 0.94 -3.79 2.89
N LEU A 46 -0.09 -3.96 3.70
CA LEU A 46 -1.06 -5.05 3.55
C LEU A 46 -2.38 -4.42 3.13
N ILE A 47 -2.90 -4.84 1.98
CA ILE A 47 -4.15 -4.29 1.44
C ILE A 47 -5.12 -5.41 1.10
N GLU A 48 -6.36 -5.20 1.50
CA GLU A 48 -7.53 -5.96 1.09
C GLU A 48 -8.40 -5.05 0.21
N ILE A 49 -8.77 -5.54 -0.97
CA ILE A 49 -9.48 -4.81 -2.01
C ILE A 49 -10.80 -5.53 -2.31
N GLU A 50 -11.94 -4.82 -2.24
CA GLU A 50 -13.24 -5.38 -2.61
C GLU A 50 -13.41 -5.32 -4.14
N LEU A 51 -13.06 -6.40 -4.85
CA LEU A 51 -12.98 -6.40 -6.33
C LEU A 51 -14.31 -6.05 -6.99
N ASN A 52 -15.42 -6.52 -6.41
CA ASN A 52 -16.77 -6.33 -6.95
C ASN A 52 -17.22 -4.86 -6.96
N ARG A 53 -16.45 -3.94 -6.37
CA ARG A 53 -16.69 -2.49 -6.41
C ARG A 53 -16.07 -1.81 -7.63
N PHE A 54 -15.30 -2.54 -8.42
CA PHE A 54 -14.60 -2.00 -9.58
C PHE A 54 -15.17 -2.58 -10.88
N PRO A 55 -15.14 -1.81 -11.98
CA PRO A 55 -15.44 -2.34 -13.31
C PRO A 55 -14.41 -3.41 -13.71
N ASP A 56 -14.81 -4.30 -14.62
CA ASP A 56 -14.04 -5.51 -14.95
C ASP A 56 -12.62 -5.20 -15.46
N ASP A 57 -12.45 -4.14 -16.23
CA ASP A 57 -11.16 -3.65 -16.72
C ASP A 57 -10.21 -3.28 -15.57
N LEU A 58 -10.72 -2.53 -14.59
CA LEU A 58 -9.97 -2.14 -13.41
C LEU A 58 -9.71 -3.33 -12.48
N GLN A 59 -10.63 -4.30 -12.39
CA GLN A 59 -10.38 -5.55 -11.68
C GLN A 59 -9.19 -6.31 -12.29
N GLN A 60 -9.11 -6.43 -13.62
CA GLN A 60 -7.97 -7.07 -14.28
C GLN A 60 -6.66 -6.32 -14.01
N ALA A 61 -6.67 -5.00 -14.07
CA ALA A 61 -5.50 -4.18 -13.76
C ALA A 61 -5.05 -4.35 -12.30
N ILE A 62 -5.98 -4.37 -11.34
CA ILE A 62 -5.69 -4.63 -9.92
C ILE A 62 -5.06 -6.02 -9.74
N LEU A 63 -5.62 -7.04 -10.38
CA LEU A 63 -5.16 -8.43 -10.29
C LEU A 63 -3.80 -8.66 -10.97
N SER A 64 -3.42 -7.82 -11.95
CA SER A 64 -2.09 -7.90 -12.56
C SER A 64 -0.95 -7.61 -11.57
N GLY A 65 -1.25 -6.96 -10.44
CA GLY A 65 -0.28 -6.68 -9.39
C GLY A 65 0.81 -5.68 -9.76
N GLY A 66 0.77 -5.06 -10.95
CA GLY A 66 1.86 -4.22 -11.45
C GLY A 66 1.91 -2.80 -10.85
N GLN A 67 0.80 -2.30 -10.29
CA GLN A 67 0.71 -0.93 -9.79
C GLN A 67 0.00 -0.82 -8.42
N PRO A 68 0.35 0.18 -7.60
CA PRO A 68 -0.38 0.52 -6.38
C PRO A 68 -1.83 0.88 -6.69
N LEU A 69 -2.77 0.52 -5.80
CA LEU A 69 -4.20 0.77 -6.03
C LEU A 69 -4.49 2.26 -6.21
N GLY A 70 -3.89 3.11 -5.37
CA GLY A 70 -4.05 4.56 -5.50
C GLY A 70 -3.58 5.10 -6.86
N GLY A 71 -2.52 4.53 -7.44
CA GLY A 71 -2.05 4.87 -8.79
C GLY A 71 -3.10 4.51 -9.85
N LEU A 72 -3.56 3.27 -9.85
CA LEU A 72 -4.62 2.79 -10.76
C LEU A 72 -5.89 3.65 -10.67
N LEU A 73 -6.31 4.02 -9.46
CA LEU A 73 -7.50 4.86 -9.25
C LEU A 73 -7.30 6.28 -9.83
N ASN A 74 -6.12 6.86 -9.62
CA ASN A 74 -5.81 8.19 -10.14
C ASN A 74 -5.76 8.20 -11.68
N GLU A 75 -5.13 7.18 -12.29
CA GLU A 75 -5.02 7.04 -13.75
C GLU A 75 -6.39 6.87 -14.43
N ASN A 76 -7.32 6.19 -13.77
CA ASN A 76 -8.69 6.00 -14.26
C ASN A 76 -9.65 7.13 -13.86
N GLY A 77 -9.17 8.21 -13.25
CA GLY A 77 -10.00 9.34 -12.80
C GLY A 77 -11.02 8.96 -11.72
N ALA A 78 -10.81 7.84 -11.01
CA ALA A 78 -11.72 7.37 -9.98
C ALA A 78 -11.70 8.32 -8.78
N THR A 79 -12.87 8.78 -8.35
CA THR A 79 -13.00 9.61 -7.16
C THR A 79 -13.07 8.73 -5.91
N TYR A 80 -12.09 8.87 -5.03
CA TYR A 80 -12.07 8.20 -3.73
C TYR A 80 -11.53 9.12 -2.64
N LYS A 81 -11.84 8.79 -1.39
CA LYS A 81 -11.34 9.47 -0.20
C LYS A 81 -10.49 8.51 0.62
N SER A 82 -9.28 8.93 0.97
CA SER A 82 -8.49 8.27 2.01
C SER A 82 -9.07 8.61 3.39
N ARG A 83 -9.35 7.59 4.20
CA ARG A 83 -9.84 7.73 5.58
C ARG A 83 -8.93 6.95 6.53
N PRO A 84 -7.91 7.60 7.12
CA PRO A 84 -7.16 7.02 8.23
C PRO A 84 -8.12 6.74 9.39
N ILE A 85 -8.07 5.52 9.93
CA ILE A 85 -8.93 5.09 11.04
C ILE A 85 -8.14 4.81 12.33
N GLY A 86 -6.81 4.82 12.26
CA GLY A 86 -5.95 4.67 13.42
C GLY A 86 -4.47 4.69 13.07
N TYR A 87 -3.64 4.94 14.06
CA TYR A 87 -2.19 4.92 13.99
C TYR A 87 -1.65 3.95 15.04
N PHE A 88 -0.52 3.31 14.76
CA PHE A 88 0.09 2.35 15.67
C PHE A 88 1.60 2.40 15.59
N SER A 89 2.24 1.85 16.62
CA SER A 89 3.67 1.52 16.62
C SER A 89 3.85 0.02 16.79
N VAL A 90 4.91 -0.54 16.19
CA VAL A 90 5.22 -1.96 16.25
C VAL A 90 6.72 -2.18 16.45
N ALA A 91 7.07 -3.04 17.41
CA ALA A 91 8.46 -3.37 17.71
C ALA A 91 9.06 -4.25 16.60
N ARG A 92 10.34 -4.04 16.30
CA ARG A 92 11.09 -4.83 15.30
C ARG A 92 10.99 -6.33 15.54
N GLY A 93 11.05 -6.77 16.80
CA GLY A 93 10.98 -8.18 17.17
C GLY A 93 9.67 -8.89 16.81
N ILE A 94 8.61 -8.15 16.49
CA ILE A 94 7.31 -8.69 16.05
C ILE A 94 7.18 -8.68 14.52
N LEU A 95 7.98 -7.88 13.82
CA LEU A 95 7.92 -7.79 12.36
C LEU A 95 8.54 -9.04 11.72
N PRO A 96 7.91 -9.61 10.68
CA PRO A 96 8.48 -10.71 9.92
C PRO A 96 9.86 -10.36 9.33
N THR A 97 10.76 -11.35 9.24
CA THR A 97 12.12 -11.17 8.68
C THR A 97 12.12 -10.61 7.25
N LYS A 98 11.09 -10.94 6.46
CA LYS A 98 10.87 -10.37 5.11
C LYS A 98 10.75 -8.84 5.09
N LEU A 99 10.46 -8.21 6.24
CA LEU A 99 10.39 -6.75 6.40
C LEU A 99 11.68 -6.14 6.96
N SER A 100 12.80 -6.84 6.83
CA SER A 100 14.13 -6.31 7.16
C SER A 100 14.53 -5.12 6.27
N ALA A 101 14.00 -5.07 5.03
CA ALA A 101 14.22 -3.95 4.11
C ALA A 101 13.68 -2.61 4.64
N LEU A 102 12.78 -2.61 5.63
CA LEU A 102 12.27 -1.38 6.25
C LEU A 102 13.29 -0.69 7.17
N GLY A 103 14.47 -1.27 7.41
CA GLY A 103 15.52 -0.64 8.20
C GLY A 103 15.78 -1.35 9.53
N LYS A 104 16.54 -0.72 10.43
CA LYS A 104 17.07 -1.40 11.63
C LYS A 104 16.58 -0.84 12.97
N ASN A 105 15.68 0.14 12.95
CA ASN A 105 15.07 0.68 14.16
C ASN A 105 14.43 -0.41 15.02
N ASP A 106 14.39 -0.19 16.34
CA ASP A 106 13.69 -1.06 17.28
C ASP A 106 12.17 -0.88 17.24
N LEU A 107 11.70 0.27 16.75
CA LEU A 107 10.30 0.67 16.70
C LEU A 107 9.94 1.28 15.35
N PHE A 108 8.82 0.84 14.78
CA PHE A 108 8.25 1.33 13.53
C PHE A 108 6.88 1.93 13.78
N TYR A 109 6.44 2.78 12.85
CA TYR A 109 5.14 3.44 12.90
C TYR A 109 4.34 3.10 11.66
N GLY A 110 3.04 2.97 11.87
CA GLY A 110 2.12 2.62 10.81
C GLY A 110 0.73 3.19 11.06
N ARG A 111 -0.16 2.92 10.10
CA ARG A 111 -1.55 3.33 10.18
C ARG A 111 -2.48 2.32 9.53
N PHE A 112 -3.73 2.40 9.95
CA PHE A 112 -4.86 1.77 9.29
C PHE A 112 -5.58 2.83 8.46
N ASN A 113 -5.85 2.51 7.20
CA ASN A 113 -6.50 3.40 6.27
C ASN A 113 -7.59 2.66 5.50
N GLN A 114 -8.62 3.40 5.10
CA GLN A 114 -9.63 2.92 4.17
C GLN A 114 -9.66 3.82 2.95
N LEU A 115 -9.86 3.22 1.77
CA LEU A 115 -10.25 3.98 0.59
C LEU A 115 -11.77 3.90 0.46
N ILE A 116 -12.42 5.05 0.45
CA ILE A 116 -13.87 5.18 0.41
C ILE A 116 -14.26 5.71 -0.97
N GLY A 117 -15.17 5.01 -1.66
CA GLY A 117 -15.72 5.42 -2.94
C GLY A 117 -16.62 6.65 -2.82
N SER A 118 -16.98 7.23 -3.97
CA SER A 118 -17.88 8.39 -4.03
C SER A 118 -19.29 8.08 -3.50
N ASP A 119 -19.73 6.84 -3.58
CA ASP A 119 -20.98 6.31 -3.03
C ASP A 119 -20.90 5.98 -1.52
N GLY A 120 -19.76 6.21 -0.89
CA GLY A 120 -19.52 5.89 0.52
C GLY A 120 -19.11 4.43 0.78
N SER A 121 -19.00 3.59 -0.25
CA SER A 121 -18.56 2.20 -0.13
C SER A 121 -17.09 2.09 0.26
N CYS A 122 -16.71 0.99 0.91
CA CYS A 122 -15.32 0.73 1.30
C CYS A 122 -14.60 -0.04 0.18
N LEU A 123 -13.82 0.66 -0.64
CA LEU A 123 -13.09 0.07 -1.76
C LEU A 123 -11.92 -0.81 -1.32
N ALA A 124 -11.20 -0.39 -0.28
CA ALA A 124 -10.05 -1.12 0.25
C ALA A 124 -9.77 -0.79 1.71
N ARG A 125 -9.17 -1.76 2.42
CA ARG A 125 -8.61 -1.63 3.78
C ARG A 125 -7.12 -1.86 3.71
N ILE A 126 -6.36 -0.98 4.35
CA ILE A 126 -4.91 -0.92 4.21
C ILE A 126 -4.28 -0.79 5.60
N LEU A 127 -3.30 -1.63 5.88
CA LEU A 127 -2.30 -1.42 6.92
C LEU A 127 -1.00 -1.00 6.24
N GLU A 128 -0.43 0.12 6.67
CA GLU A 128 0.82 0.66 6.11
C GLU A 128 1.84 0.81 7.26
N ILE A 129 3.10 0.44 7.03
CA ILE A 129 4.23 0.65 7.95
C ILE A 129 5.33 1.40 7.20
N LEU A 130 5.83 2.47 7.80
CA LEU A 130 6.92 3.26 7.22
C LEU A 130 8.29 2.70 7.63
N PRO A 131 9.30 2.80 6.75
CA PRO A 131 10.67 2.41 7.05
C PRO A 131 11.29 3.33 8.10
N ASP A 132 12.51 2.99 8.56
CA ASP A 132 13.29 3.93 9.35
C ASP A 132 13.54 5.22 8.54
N SER A 133 13.44 6.35 9.24
CA SER A 133 13.54 7.68 8.65
C SER A 133 14.98 8.18 8.55
N HIS A 134 16.00 7.30 8.53
CA HIS A 134 17.38 7.74 8.31
C HIS A 134 17.63 7.92 6.81
N HIS A 135 17.31 9.13 6.33
CA HIS A 135 18.00 9.70 5.18
C HIS A 135 19.44 10.04 5.59
N PRO A 136 20.49 9.53 4.90
CA PRO A 136 21.75 10.26 4.81
C PRO A 136 21.58 11.57 4.03
#